data_AF-A0A3M7PVK3-F1
#
_entry.id   AF-A0A3M7PVK3-F1
#
_cell.length_a   1.000
_cell.length_b   1.000
_cell.length_c   1.000
_cell.angle_alpha   90.00
_cell.angle_beta   90.00
_cell.angle_gamma   90.00
#
_symmetry.space_group_name_H-M   'P 1'
#
loop_
_entity.id
_entity.type
_entity.pdbx_description
1 polymer ?
#
loop_
_entity_poly.entity_id
_entity_poly.type
_entity_poly.pdbx_seq_one_letter_code
_entity_poly.pdbx_strand_id
1 'polypeptide(L)'
;MKITVEKSCSVVFSRYKKESDNLNLKIYGNRIVSQKEIKFLGIKFDSKLNFNILVDKIKERCNNRLNIIKILSNKKWGLNQNTLGNLYKSLVGSILDYSFPCLNSFSENNIKKLQAIQNTAVRSILKLKYDTPSNIVHHEAFNKLKLLKVSNRLFELSERYVGTGLSHSIPVVIRLVKEYKEGFESRYIEYPTPLCNCYLTISSFFPET
;
A
#
# COMPACT_ATOMS: atom_id res chain seq x y z
N MET A 1 -13.81 10.95 27.35
CA MET A 1 -12.43 10.82 26.82
C MET A 1 -11.83 12.23 26.73
N LYS A 2 -10.70 12.51 27.40
CA LYS A 2 -10.08 13.85 27.41
C LYS A 2 -8.91 13.88 26.41
N ILE A 3 -8.92 14.82 25.46
CA ILE A 3 -7.88 14.93 24.42
C ILE A 3 -6.67 15.66 24.99
N THR A 4 -5.47 15.15 24.75
CA THR A 4 -4.21 15.81 25.17
C THR A 4 -3.69 16.69 24.04
N VAL A 5 -3.56 18.00 24.27
CA VAL A 5 -3.12 18.97 23.24
C VAL A 5 -1.71 18.69 22.77
N GLU A 6 -0.78 18.37 23.68
CA GLU A 6 0.63 18.11 23.36
C GLU A 6 0.85 16.92 22.41
N LYS A 7 -0.09 15.96 22.41
CA LYS A 7 -0.05 14.79 21.53
C LYS A 7 -0.83 14.99 20.24
N SER A 8 -1.46 16.16 20.08
CA SER A 8 -2.30 16.48 18.93
C SER A 8 -1.50 17.32 17.93
N CYS A 9 -1.54 16.93 16.66
CA CYS A 9 -1.00 17.72 15.55
C CYS A 9 -2.04 17.79 14.43
N SER A 10 -1.92 18.80 13.57
CA SER A 10 -2.76 18.95 12.38
C SER A 10 -1.91 18.82 11.12
N VAL A 11 -2.45 18.17 10.10
CA VAL A 11 -1.83 18.11 8.78
C VAL A 11 -2.91 18.47 7.76
N VAL A 12 -2.56 19.40 6.86
CA VAL A 12 -3.41 19.74 5.72
C VAL A 12 -2.92 18.94 4.52
N PHE A 13 -3.81 18.15 3.92
CA PHE A 13 -3.51 17.45 2.69
C PHE A 13 -3.86 18.33 1.49
N SER A 14 -2.85 18.80 0.77
CA SER A 14 -3.05 19.60 -0.45
C SER A 14 -1.85 19.48 -1.38
N ARG A 15 -2.13 19.43 -2.69
CA ARG A 15 -1.08 19.54 -3.73
C ARG A 15 -0.69 20.99 -3.98
N TYR A 16 -1.55 21.94 -3.63
CA TYR A 16 -1.37 23.37 -3.85
C TYR A 16 -0.79 24.05 -2.62
N LYS A 17 0.16 24.95 -2.83
CA LYS A 17 0.95 25.60 -1.77
C LYS A 17 0.20 26.71 -1.04
N LYS A 18 -0.96 27.16 -1.54
CA LYS A 18 -1.56 28.46 -1.19
C LYS A 18 -2.31 28.50 0.16
N GLU A 19 -2.74 27.36 0.72
CA GLU A 19 -3.69 27.37 1.86
C GLU A 19 -3.20 26.68 3.15
N SER A 20 -2.06 25.98 3.14
CA SER A 20 -1.67 25.13 4.28
C SER A 20 -1.05 25.86 5.48
N ASP A 21 -0.59 27.10 5.30
CA ASP A 21 0.35 27.70 6.26
C ASP A 21 -0.34 28.53 7.37
N ASN A 22 -1.65 28.77 7.30
CA ASN A 22 -2.34 29.72 8.18
C ASN A 22 -3.58 29.21 8.94
N LEU A 23 -3.78 27.88 9.07
CA LEU A 23 -4.87 27.38 9.92
C LEU A 23 -4.53 27.55 11.41
N ASN A 24 -5.26 28.43 12.10
CA ASN A 24 -5.14 28.65 13.54
C ASN A 24 -6.06 27.70 14.33
N LEU A 25 -5.79 26.39 14.23
CA LEU A 25 -6.57 25.38 14.95
C LEU A 25 -6.22 25.40 16.45
N LYS A 26 -7.25 25.43 17.30
CA LYS A 26 -7.11 25.45 18.75
C LYS A 26 -7.94 24.34 19.40
N ILE A 27 -7.36 23.63 20.37
CA ILE A 27 -8.06 22.70 21.26
C ILE A 27 -7.95 23.23 22.68
N TYR A 28 -9.09 23.43 23.35
CA TYR A 28 -9.16 24.03 24.70
C TYR A 28 -8.39 25.37 24.80
N GLY A 29 -8.47 26.20 23.75
CA GLY A 29 -7.76 27.49 23.67
C GLY A 29 -6.27 27.40 23.25
N ASN A 30 -5.67 26.22 23.29
CA ASN A 30 -4.27 26.00 22.93
C ASN A 30 -4.10 25.70 21.43
N ARG A 31 -3.12 26.33 20.79
CA ARG A 31 -2.84 26.16 19.36
C ARG A 31 -2.23 24.77 19.07
N ILE A 32 -2.76 24.11 18.04
CA ILE A 32 -2.24 22.83 17.55
C ILE A 32 -1.04 23.08 16.63
N VAL A 33 -0.01 22.23 16.76
CA VAL A 33 1.15 22.27 15.87
C VAL A 33 0.77 21.71 14.48
N SER A 34 0.99 22.52 13.45
CA SER A 34 0.85 22.08 12.06
C SER A 34 2.11 21.33 11.62
N GLN A 35 1.93 20.16 11.02
CA GLN A 35 3.01 19.30 10.52
C GLN A 35 2.83 19.00 9.03
N LYS A 36 3.92 18.68 8.35
CA LYS A 36 3.90 18.25 6.93
C LYS A 36 3.78 16.74 6.76
N GLU A 37 4.03 15.99 7.82
CA GLU A 37 3.93 14.53 7.85
C GLU A 37 3.19 14.11 9.11
N ILE A 38 2.36 13.06 9.00
CA ILE A 38 1.75 12.42 10.17
C ILE A 38 1.82 10.90 10.03
N LYS A 39 2.03 10.21 11.16
CA LYS A 39 2.00 8.76 11.23
C LYS A 39 0.66 8.31 11.78
N PHE A 40 -0.07 7.52 11.00
CA PHE A 40 -1.33 6.92 11.42
C PHE A 40 -1.30 5.42 11.12
N LEU A 41 -1.57 4.59 12.12
CA LEU A 41 -1.51 3.12 12.03
C LEU A 41 -0.26 2.63 11.30
N GLY A 42 0.93 3.09 11.71
CA GLY A 42 2.19 2.64 11.10
C GLY A 42 2.50 3.23 9.71
N ILE A 43 1.54 3.84 9.02
CA ILE A 43 1.70 4.48 7.71
C ILE A 43 2.04 5.96 7.91
N LYS A 44 3.03 6.46 7.17
CA LYS A 44 3.35 7.89 7.12
C LYS A 44 2.64 8.54 5.94
N PHE A 45 1.89 9.58 6.22
CA PHE A 45 1.20 10.41 5.25
C PHE A 45 1.94 11.73 5.10
N ASP A 46 2.38 12.01 3.89
CA ASP A 46 2.97 13.29 3.51
C ASP A 46 1.85 14.27 3.13
N SER A 47 2.01 15.57 3.38
CA SER A 47 0.97 16.58 3.10
C SER A 47 0.50 16.61 1.64
N LYS A 48 1.32 16.12 0.70
CA LYS A 48 0.97 16.00 -0.72
C LYS A 48 0.38 14.66 -1.13
N LEU A 49 0.33 13.69 -0.21
CA LEU A 49 -0.09 12.31 -0.45
C LEU A 49 0.63 11.64 -1.63
N ASN A 50 1.92 11.95 -1.83
CA ASN A 50 2.76 11.32 -2.87
C ASN A 50 3.40 10.00 -2.41
N PHE A 51 3.44 9.77 -1.09
CA PHE A 51 3.96 8.58 -0.42
C PHE A 51 5.39 8.18 -0.81
N ASN A 52 6.20 9.13 -1.28
CA ASN A 52 7.59 8.86 -1.65
C ASN A 52 8.40 8.41 -0.43
N ILE A 53 8.22 9.12 0.69
CA ILE A 53 8.92 8.82 1.96
C ILE A 53 8.49 7.45 2.50
N LEU A 54 7.21 7.11 2.37
CA LEU A 54 6.70 5.79 2.73
C LEU A 54 7.35 4.69 1.90
N VAL A 55 7.39 4.84 0.57
CA VAL A 55 7.93 3.84 -0.35
C VAL A 55 9.43 3.63 -0.13
N ASP A 56 10.19 4.69 0.10
CA ASP A 56 11.62 4.58 0.39
C ASP A 56 11.88 3.85 1.72
N LYS A 57 11.04 4.07 2.75
CA LYS A 57 11.09 3.30 4.01
C LYS A 57 10.70 1.84 3.84
N ILE A 58 9.67 1.56 3.04
CA ILE A 58 9.29 0.18 2.69
C ILE A 58 10.47 -0.50 1.99
N LYS A 59 11.11 0.18 1.03
CA LYS A 59 12.27 -0.33 0.30
C LYS A 59 13.44 -0.66 1.22
N GLU A 60 13.77 0.23 2.15
CA GLU A 60 14.83 0.01 3.14
C GLU A 60 14.55 -1.24 3.99
N ARG A 61 13.34 -1.33 4.57
CA ARG A 61 12.93 -2.47 5.40
C ARG A 61 12.94 -3.78 4.61
N CYS A 62 12.42 -3.77 3.38
CA CYS A 62 12.39 -4.93 2.52
C CYS A 62 13.80 -5.37 2.10
N ASN A 63 14.71 -4.45 1.76
CA ASN A 63 16.09 -4.78 1.39
C ASN A 63 16.83 -5.48 2.54
N ASN A 64 16.63 -5.01 3.78
CA ASN A 64 17.20 -5.65 4.96
C ASN A 64 16.71 -7.10 5.12
N ARG A 65 15.42 -7.36 4.87
CA ARG A 65 14.83 -8.71 4.90
C ARG A 65 15.24 -9.57 3.69
N LEU A 66 15.41 -8.96 2.52
CA LEU A 66 15.87 -9.65 1.32
C LEU A 66 17.29 -10.19 1.47
N ASN A 67 18.16 -9.54 2.24
CA ASN A 67 19.51 -10.05 2.48
C ASN A 67 19.48 -11.44 3.14
N ILE A 68 18.53 -11.69 4.03
CA ILE A 68 18.31 -13.02 4.63
C ILE A 68 17.97 -14.03 3.54
N ILE A 69 17.03 -13.69 2.65
CA ILE A 69 16.61 -14.58 1.56
C ILE A 69 17.77 -14.84 0.59
N LYS A 70 18.60 -13.83 0.29
CA LYS A 70 19.79 -13.99 -0.56
C LYS A 70 20.79 -14.97 0.04
N ILE A 71 21.05 -14.88 1.34
CA ILE A 71 21.95 -15.79 2.07
C ILE A 71 21.40 -17.21 2.05
N LEU A 72 20.14 -17.38 2.44
CA LEU A 72 19.46 -18.67 2.51
C LEU A 72 19.30 -19.33 1.13
N SER A 73 19.20 -18.53 0.09
CA SER A 73 19.10 -19.04 -1.27
C SER A 73 20.44 -19.61 -1.78
N ASN A 74 21.56 -19.46 -1.08
CA ASN A 74 22.85 -19.98 -1.55
C ASN A 74 22.78 -21.51 -1.78
N LYS A 75 23.42 -22.00 -2.86
CA LYS A 75 23.44 -23.43 -3.25
C LYS A 75 23.90 -24.34 -2.11
N LYS A 76 24.81 -23.85 -1.24
CA LYS A 76 25.31 -24.61 -0.08
C LYS A 76 24.22 -25.00 0.93
N TRP A 77 23.16 -24.19 1.06
CA TRP A 77 22.10 -24.42 2.05
C TRP A 77 21.01 -25.36 1.54
N GLY A 78 20.93 -25.61 0.23
CA GLY A 78 20.02 -26.61 -0.36
C GLY A 78 18.52 -26.35 -0.15
N LEU A 79 18.11 -25.14 0.23
CA LEU A 79 16.70 -24.85 0.51
C LEU A 79 15.82 -24.93 -0.74
N ASN A 80 14.65 -25.56 -0.60
CA ASN A 80 13.65 -25.65 -1.65
C ASN A 80 13.13 -24.25 -2.05
N GLN A 81 12.94 -24.03 -3.35
CA GLN A 81 12.38 -22.80 -3.92
C GLN A 81 11.01 -22.45 -3.32
N ASN A 82 10.16 -23.44 -3.04
CA ASN A 82 8.86 -23.21 -2.40
C ASN A 82 9.02 -22.65 -0.97
N THR A 83 9.95 -23.20 -0.20
CA THR A 83 10.27 -22.71 1.16
C THR A 83 10.80 -21.28 1.10
N LEU A 84 11.71 -20.98 0.18
CA LEU A 84 12.23 -19.64 -0.04
C LEU A 84 11.13 -18.66 -0.50
N GLY A 85 10.20 -19.11 -1.35
CA GLY A 85 9.03 -18.35 -1.75
C GLY A 85 8.11 -18.03 -0.58
N ASN A 86 7.90 -18.98 0.34
CA ASN A 86 7.13 -18.76 1.56
C ASN A 86 7.83 -17.80 2.53
N LEU A 87 9.16 -17.93 2.67
CA LEU A 87 9.97 -16.96 3.45
C LEU A 87 9.87 -15.56 2.87
N TYR A 88 9.89 -15.41 1.54
CA TYR A 88 9.62 -14.13 0.88
C TYR A 88 8.25 -13.56 1.24
N LYS A 89 7.19 -14.36 1.10
CA LYS A 89 5.82 -13.93 1.44
C LYS A 89 5.73 -13.47 2.89
N SER A 90 6.33 -14.20 3.81
CA SER A 90 6.32 -13.90 5.25
C SER A 90 7.12 -12.66 5.62
N LEU A 91 8.34 -12.49 5.09
CA LEU A 91 9.26 -11.43 5.53
C LEU A 91 9.15 -10.13 4.74
N VAL A 92 8.90 -10.22 3.43
CA VAL A 92 8.88 -9.08 2.50
C VAL A 92 7.47 -8.82 2.02
N GLY A 93 6.76 -9.87 1.63
CA GLY A 93 5.35 -9.79 1.18
C GLY A 93 4.47 -9.11 2.22
N SER A 94 4.56 -9.51 3.48
CA SER A 94 3.81 -8.90 4.59
C SER A 94 4.03 -7.38 4.76
N ILE A 95 5.25 -6.90 4.50
CA ILE A 95 5.59 -5.46 4.58
C ILE A 95 4.92 -4.70 3.43
N LEU A 96 4.95 -5.28 2.22
CA LEU A 96 4.30 -4.70 1.04
C LEU A 96 2.78 -4.72 1.20
N ASP A 97 2.22 -5.87 1.60
CA ASP A 97 0.80 -6.12 1.76
C ASP A 97 0.16 -5.11 2.72
N TYR A 98 0.84 -4.71 3.80
CA TYR A 98 0.33 -3.71 4.75
C TYR A 98 0.01 -2.34 4.11
N SER A 99 0.66 -2.01 2.98
CA SER A 99 0.48 -0.74 2.29
C SER A 99 -0.63 -0.75 1.23
N PHE A 100 -1.39 -1.84 1.09
CA PHE A 100 -2.48 -1.96 0.11
C PHE A 100 -3.49 -0.80 0.15
N PRO A 101 -3.85 -0.20 1.30
CA PRO A 101 -4.81 0.91 1.31
C PRO A 101 -4.30 2.16 0.59
N CYS A 102 -2.99 2.30 0.38
CA CYS A 102 -2.40 3.47 -0.28
C CYS A 102 -2.12 3.23 -1.77
N LEU A 103 -2.48 2.07 -2.33
CA LEU A 103 -2.10 1.66 -3.69
C LEU A 103 -2.44 2.72 -4.74
N ASN A 104 -3.64 3.31 -4.66
CA ASN A 104 -4.13 4.30 -5.64
C ASN A 104 -3.43 5.64 -5.58
N SER A 105 -2.72 5.89 -4.48
CA SER A 105 -1.93 7.11 -4.33
C SER A 105 -0.46 6.88 -4.72
N PHE A 106 -0.04 5.65 -5.03
CA PHE A 106 1.30 5.39 -5.52
C PHE A 106 1.42 5.76 -7.00
N SER A 107 2.45 6.55 -7.30
CA SER A 107 2.86 6.77 -8.70
C SER A 107 3.36 5.47 -9.33
N GLU A 108 3.29 5.39 -10.66
CA GLU A 108 3.88 4.25 -11.40
C GLU A 108 5.35 4.04 -11.07
N ASN A 109 6.11 5.12 -10.84
CA ASN A 109 7.51 5.05 -10.45
C ASN A 109 7.68 4.38 -9.08
N ASN A 110 6.80 4.71 -8.12
CA ASN A 110 6.81 4.08 -6.81
C ASN A 110 6.42 2.60 -6.89
N ILE A 111 5.44 2.24 -7.71
CA ILE A 111 5.09 0.83 -7.97
C ILE A 111 6.27 0.09 -8.59
N LYS A 112 6.97 0.69 -9.57
CA LYS A 112 8.19 0.12 -10.17
C LYS A 112 9.31 -0.09 -9.14
N LYS A 113 9.52 0.85 -8.22
CA LYS A 113 10.47 0.70 -7.09
C LYS A 113 10.12 -0.52 -6.24
N LEU A 114 8.85 -0.72 -5.89
CA LEU A 114 8.40 -1.87 -5.10
C LEU A 114 8.52 -3.18 -5.90
N GLN A 115 8.19 -3.16 -7.19
CA GLN A 115 8.33 -4.32 -8.08
C GLN A 115 9.79 -4.76 -8.22
N ALA A 116 10.74 -3.82 -8.22
CA ALA A 116 12.17 -4.13 -8.27
C ALA A 116 12.65 -4.97 -7.07
N ILE A 117 12.06 -4.76 -5.89
CA ILE A 117 12.32 -5.55 -4.67
C ILE A 117 11.89 -7.00 -4.89
N GLN A 118 10.64 -7.20 -5.37
CA GLN A 118 10.13 -8.53 -5.70
C GLN A 118 10.99 -9.22 -6.76
N ASN A 119 11.36 -8.50 -7.84
CA ASN A 119 12.17 -9.06 -8.92
C ASN A 119 13.55 -9.50 -8.43
N THR A 120 14.17 -8.71 -7.53
CA THR A 120 15.44 -9.07 -6.91
C THR A 120 15.31 -10.35 -6.07
N ALA A 121 14.21 -10.49 -5.33
CA ALA A 121 13.91 -11.69 -4.55
C ALA A 121 13.77 -12.92 -5.46
N VAL A 122 12.93 -12.82 -6.49
CA VAL A 122 12.63 -13.90 -7.42
C VAL A 122 13.89 -14.37 -8.14
N ARG A 123 14.72 -13.44 -8.65
CA ARG A 123 16.02 -13.80 -9.25
C ARG A 123 16.90 -14.58 -8.29
N SER A 124 16.96 -14.13 -7.03
CA SER A 124 17.75 -14.78 -5.99
C SER A 124 17.24 -16.19 -5.71
N ILE A 125 15.92 -16.39 -5.61
CA ILE A 125 15.27 -17.68 -5.30
C ILE A 125 15.38 -18.66 -6.46
N LEU A 126 15.05 -18.22 -7.67
CA LEU A 126 14.98 -19.06 -8.87
C LEU A 126 16.31 -19.19 -9.61
N LYS A 127 17.36 -18.51 -9.15
CA LYS A 127 18.70 -18.51 -9.78
C LYS A 127 18.69 -17.99 -11.21
N LEU A 128 17.86 -16.98 -11.45
CA LEU A 128 17.81 -16.30 -12.74
C LEU A 128 19.02 -15.40 -12.89
N LYS A 129 19.47 -15.25 -14.13
CA LYS A 129 20.54 -14.32 -14.47
C LYS A 129 20.10 -12.89 -14.17
N TYR A 130 21.08 -12.00 -13.94
CA TYR A 130 20.80 -10.60 -13.66
C TYR A 130 20.14 -9.87 -14.83
N ASP A 131 20.52 -10.23 -16.05
CA ASP A 131 20.03 -9.67 -17.33
C ASP A 131 18.64 -10.18 -17.74
N THR A 132 18.08 -11.17 -17.04
CA THR A 132 16.78 -11.75 -17.43
C THR A 132 15.70 -10.67 -17.49
N PRO A 133 14.97 -10.50 -18.60
CA PRO A 133 13.92 -9.49 -18.72
C PRO A 133 12.82 -9.58 -17.64
N SER A 134 12.31 -8.44 -17.18
CA SER A 134 11.31 -8.37 -16.08
C SER A 134 10.03 -9.14 -16.38
N ASN A 135 9.57 -9.19 -17.64
CA ASN A 135 8.41 -9.99 -18.05
C ASN A 135 8.63 -11.49 -17.77
N ILE A 136 9.81 -12.02 -18.08
CA ILE A 136 10.18 -13.42 -17.81
C ILE A 136 10.22 -13.66 -16.30
N VAL A 137 10.82 -12.74 -15.52
CA VAL A 137 10.86 -12.83 -14.05
C VAL A 137 9.44 -12.89 -13.47
N HIS A 138 8.52 -12.06 -13.95
CA HIS A 138 7.13 -12.07 -13.49
C HIS A 138 6.41 -13.38 -13.84
N HIS A 139 6.61 -13.90 -15.05
CA HIS A 139 6.03 -15.17 -15.50
C HIS A 139 6.54 -16.34 -14.64
N GLU A 140 7.84 -16.41 -14.39
CA GLU A 140 8.41 -17.44 -13.53
C GLU A 140 7.99 -17.32 -12.07
N ALA A 141 7.89 -16.09 -11.55
CA ALA A 141 7.40 -15.83 -10.20
C ALA A 141 5.98 -16.37 -10.01
N PHE A 142 5.11 -16.16 -11.01
CA PHE A 142 3.75 -16.67 -10.97
C PHE A 142 3.73 -18.20 -11.08
N ASN A 143 4.40 -18.78 -12.07
CA ASN A 143 4.30 -20.22 -12.34
C ASN A 143 4.90 -21.06 -11.22
N LYS A 144 6.11 -20.72 -10.77
CA LYS A 144 6.88 -21.51 -9.80
C LYS A 144 6.57 -21.15 -8.35
N LEU A 145 6.37 -19.87 -8.03
CA LEU A 145 6.22 -19.40 -6.64
C LEU A 145 4.78 -18.93 -6.28
N LYS A 146 3.87 -18.91 -7.27
CA LYS A 146 2.51 -18.37 -7.14
C LYS A 146 2.52 -16.94 -6.62
N LEU A 147 3.44 -16.13 -7.15
CA LEU A 147 3.60 -14.71 -6.81
C LEU A 147 3.06 -13.82 -7.93
N LEU A 148 2.06 -13.02 -7.60
CA LEU A 148 1.56 -11.96 -8.47
C LEU A 148 2.50 -10.76 -8.45
N LYS A 149 2.39 -9.88 -9.46
CA LYS A 149 3.03 -8.55 -9.41
C LYS A 149 2.54 -7.78 -8.18
N VAL A 150 3.38 -6.89 -7.66
CA VAL A 150 3.07 -6.10 -6.46
C VAL A 150 1.75 -5.34 -6.61
N SER A 151 1.54 -4.66 -7.74
CA SER A 151 0.29 -3.93 -8.01
C SER A 151 -0.94 -4.84 -7.94
N ASN A 152 -0.88 -5.99 -8.62
CA ASN A 152 -1.99 -6.94 -8.70
C ASN A 152 -2.28 -7.57 -7.34
N ARG A 153 -1.23 -7.88 -6.57
CA ARG A 153 -1.36 -8.41 -5.21
C ARG A 153 -2.05 -7.41 -4.28
N LEU A 154 -1.62 -6.15 -4.30
CA LEU A 154 -2.22 -5.10 -3.49
C LEU A 154 -3.66 -4.79 -3.93
N PHE A 155 -3.94 -4.86 -5.23
CA PHE A 155 -5.28 -4.76 -5.77
C PHE A 155 -6.19 -5.88 -5.25
N GLU A 156 -5.78 -7.15 -5.38
CA GLU A 156 -6.56 -8.28 -4.85
C GLU A 156 -6.83 -8.18 -3.34
N LEU A 157 -5.86 -7.68 -2.57
CA LEU A 157 -6.04 -7.46 -1.13
C LEU A 157 -7.08 -6.38 -0.86
N SER A 158 -7.07 -5.30 -1.64
CA SER A 158 -8.07 -4.24 -1.53
C SER A 158 -9.48 -4.76 -1.83
N GLU A 159 -9.65 -5.53 -2.90
CA GLU A 159 -10.94 -6.13 -3.25
C GLU A 159 -11.43 -7.12 -2.21
N ARG A 160 -10.55 -8.02 -1.72
CA ARG A 160 -10.93 -8.97 -0.67
C ARG A 160 -11.31 -8.26 0.63
N TYR A 161 -10.60 -7.21 1.01
CA TYR A 161 -10.89 -6.44 2.21
C TYR A 161 -12.28 -5.79 2.11
N VAL A 162 -12.56 -5.09 1.01
CA VAL A 162 -13.85 -4.42 0.79
C VAL A 162 -14.97 -5.45 0.63
N GLY A 163 -14.79 -6.45 -0.24
CA GLY A 163 -15.79 -7.49 -0.50
C GLY A 163 -16.15 -8.28 0.76
N THR A 164 -15.16 -8.73 1.53
CA THR A 164 -15.42 -9.42 2.81
C THR A 164 -16.14 -8.52 3.80
N GLY A 165 -15.76 -7.24 3.86
CA GLY A 165 -16.40 -6.25 4.72
C GLY A 165 -17.86 -6.00 4.35
N LEU A 166 -18.19 -6.00 3.05
CA LEU A 166 -19.56 -5.90 2.56
C LEU A 166 -20.36 -7.18 2.83
N SER A 167 -19.80 -8.37 2.53
CA SER A 167 -20.46 -9.66 2.79
C SER A 167 -20.84 -9.85 4.26
N HIS A 168 -19.97 -9.45 5.19
CA HIS A 168 -20.23 -9.55 6.63
C HIS A 168 -20.94 -8.32 7.21
N SER A 169 -21.36 -7.39 6.35
CA SER A 169 -22.03 -6.15 6.75
C SER A 169 -21.30 -5.35 7.83
N ILE A 170 -19.98 -5.23 7.71
CA ILE A 170 -19.16 -4.46 8.65
C ILE A 170 -19.61 -2.99 8.57
N PRO A 171 -20.11 -2.38 9.67
CA PRO A 171 -20.76 -1.07 9.61
C PRO A 171 -19.85 0.03 9.04
N VAL A 172 -18.57 0.03 9.39
CA VAL A 172 -17.59 1.01 8.92
C VAL A 172 -17.36 0.89 7.41
N VAL A 173 -17.28 -0.33 6.87
CA VAL A 173 -17.07 -0.56 5.44
C VAL A 173 -18.31 -0.19 4.65
N ILE A 174 -19.50 -0.60 5.10
CA ILE A 174 -20.76 -0.21 4.46
C ILE A 174 -20.89 1.31 4.41
N ARG A 175 -20.67 1.99 5.55
CA ARG A 175 -20.78 3.44 5.62
C ARG A 175 -19.80 4.12 4.66
N LEU A 176 -18.54 3.70 4.66
CA LEU A 176 -17.50 4.24 3.79
C LEU A 176 -17.83 4.04 2.30
N VAL A 177 -18.37 2.87 1.93
CA VAL A 177 -18.78 2.59 0.55
C VAL A 177 -20.00 3.42 0.14
N LYS A 178 -20.98 3.62 1.02
CA LYS A 178 -22.13 4.51 0.76
C LYS A 178 -21.68 5.96 0.55
N GLU A 179 -20.87 6.50 1.47
CA GLU A 179 -20.30 7.85 1.34
C GLU A 179 -19.49 7.99 0.04
N TYR A 180 -18.76 6.95 -0.36
CA TYR A 180 -18.04 6.93 -1.64
C TYR A 180 -18.99 6.93 -2.85
N LYS A 181 -20.06 6.13 -2.86
CA LYS A 181 -21.04 6.11 -3.96
C LYS A 181 -21.75 7.46 -4.11
N GLU A 182 -22.21 8.03 -3.01
CA GLU A 182 -22.85 9.37 -2.98
C GLU A 182 -21.90 10.45 -3.54
N GLY A 183 -20.61 10.39 -3.19
CA GLY A 183 -19.60 11.29 -3.73
C GLY A 183 -19.27 11.05 -5.21
N PHE A 184 -19.26 9.78 -5.65
CA PHE A 184 -18.91 9.35 -7.00
C PHE A 184 -19.94 9.79 -8.04
N GLU A 185 -21.23 9.68 -7.72
CA GLU A 185 -22.33 10.12 -8.58
C GLU A 185 -22.33 11.65 -8.79
N SER A 186 -21.61 12.40 -7.95
CA SER A 186 -21.72 13.86 -7.89
C SER A 186 -20.70 14.68 -8.70
N ARG A 187 -19.62 14.12 -9.30
CA ARG A 187 -18.65 14.81 -10.21
C ARG A 187 -17.43 13.93 -10.58
N TYR A 188 -16.74 14.32 -11.67
CA TYR A 188 -15.41 13.82 -12.07
C TYR A 188 -14.47 13.63 -10.87
N ILE A 189 -13.98 12.40 -10.65
CA ILE A 189 -12.98 12.13 -9.61
C ILE A 189 -11.63 12.68 -10.05
N GLU A 190 -11.27 13.83 -9.52
CA GLU A 190 -9.95 14.43 -9.72
C GLU A 190 -8.86 13.66 -8.93
N TYR A 191 -9.24 12.95 -7.87
CA TYR A 191 -8.31 12.25 -6.97
C TYR A 191 -8.77 10.82 -6.66
N PRO A 192 -8.07 9.78 -7.18
CA PRO A 192 -8.47 8.40 -6.97
C PRO A 192 -8.32 8.01 -5.49
N THR A 193 -9.41 7.53 -4.90
CA THR A 193 -9.43 6.98 -3.55
C THR A 193 -9.05 5.50 -3.59
N PRO A 194 -8.67 4.87 -2.47
CA PRO A 194 -8.40 3.44 -2.41
C PRO A 194 -9.57 2.56 -2.90
N LEU A 195 -10.80 3.06 -2.80
CA LEU A 195 -12.01 2.36 -3.24
C LEU A 195 -12.21 2.37 -4.76
N CYS A 196 -11.56 3.27 -5.49
CA CYS A 196 -11.67 3.31 -6.95
C CYS A 196 -11.27 1.98 -7.61
N ASN A 197 -10.34 1.25 -6.99
CA ASN A 197 -9.94 -0.07 -7.47
C ASN A 197 -11.00 -1.15 -7.26
N CYS A 198 -11.85 -0.98 -6.24
CA CYS A 198 -12.84 -1.97 -5.87
C CYS A 198 -14.20 -1.68 -6.52
N TYR A 199 -14.27 -0.83 -7.55
CA TYR A 199 -15.53 -0.39 -8.16
C TYR A 199 -16.41 -1.57 -8.57
N LEU A 200 -15.86 -2.53 -9.34
CA LEU A 200 -16.62 -3.72 -9.77
C LEU A 200 -17.13 -4.55 -8.59
N THR A 201 -16.29 -4.72 -7.56
CA THR A 201 -16.66 -5.38 -6.31
C THR A 201 -17.75 -4.60 -5.57
N ILE A 202 -17.75 -3.26 -5.59
CA ILE A 202 -18.79 -2.45 -4.94
C ILE A 202 -20.11 -2.52 -5.73
N SER A 203 -20.05 -2.39 -7.06
CA SER A 203 -21.22 -2.41 -7.95
C SER A 203 -21.99 -3.74 -7.87
N SER A 204 -21.33 -4.87 -7.61
CA SER A 204 -22.02 -6.15 -7.47
C SER A 204 -22.88 -6.26 -6.20
N PHE A 205 -22.54 -5.55 -5.14
CA PHE A 205 -23.33 -5.49 -3.89
C PHE A 205 -24.39 -4.41 -3.91
N PHE A 206 -24.22 -3.39 -4.77
CA PHE A 206 -25.13 -2.26 -4.91
C PHE A 206 -25.43 -2.02 -6.40
N PRO A 207 -26.18 -2.91 -7.07
CA PRO A 207 -26.55 -2.73 -8.47
C PRO A 207 -27.28 -1.40 -8.64
N GLU A 208 -26.91 -0.64 -9.66
CA GLU A 208 -27.65 0.55 -10.07
C GLU A 208 -29.05 0.12 -10.52
N THR A 209 -30.07 0.71 -9.91
CA THR A 209 -31.49 0.51 -10.25
C THR A 209 -31.89 1.32 -11.47
#